data_AF-A0A9J6CB32-F1
#
_entry.id   AF-A0A9J6CB32-F1
#
_cell.length_a   1.000
_cell.length_b   1.000
_cell.length_c   1.000
_cell.angle_alpha   90.00
_cell.angle_beta   90.00
_cell.angle_gamma   90.00
#
_symmetry.space_group_name_H-M   'P 1'
#
loop_
_entity.id
_entity.type
_entity.pdbx_description
1 polymer ?
#
loop_
_entity_poly.entity_id
_entity_poly.type
_entity_poly.pdbx_seq_one_letter_code
_entity_poly.pdbx_strand_id
1 'polypeptide(L)'
;MKLSFTFLLCCLTILKFSSADSMTIQCNYLERAYKYSCDVVNRKNFTSDRVSIEKAEGQHLRGKNDNSVEAFGIIGAPTLKLFPSDINNVFKNLTQIAITHSSLTEITSNDLKVFPKLRVLYLAWNKIESIKGDTFQYNPELEIISLTYNKIKKIDPKAFSGLTRLTFLNLENNVCELERKSGGNREKVLSIVKEIENNACNKS
;
A
#
# COMPACT_ATOMS: atom_id res chain seq x y z
N MET A 1 -2.64 -33.68 -36.60
CA MET A 1 -3.40 -32.67 -35.83
C MET A 1 -2.40 -31.93 -34.94
N LYS A 2 -1.89 -30.78 -35.39
CA LYS A 2 -0.87 -30.02 -34.66
C LYS A 2 -1.58 -29.25 -33.54
N LEU A 3 -1.29 -29.59 -32.27
CA LEU A 3 -1.62 -28.72 -31.14
C LEU A 3 -0.80 -27.43 -31.30
N SER A 4 -1.46 -26.37 -31.74
CA SER A 4 -0.91 -25.01 -31.68
C SER A 4 -0.93 -24.57 -30.23
N PHE A 5 0.22 -24.68 -29.54
CA PHE A 5 0.49 -23.89 -28.34
C PHE A 5 0.65 -22.44 -28.79
N THR A 6 -0.48 -21.76 -28.97
CA THR A 6 -0.48 -20.30 -29.05
C THR A 6 -0.22 -19.83 -27.63
N PHE A 7 1.06 -19.55 -27.33
CA PHE A 7 1.44 -18.72 -26.20
C PHE A 7 0.49 -17.52 -26.23
N LEU A 8 -0.39 -17.44 -25.22
CA LEU A 8 -1.19 -16.25 -24.99
C LEU A 8 -0.17 -15.16 -24.65
N LEU A 9 0.26 -14.42 -25.67
CA LEU A 9 1.03 -13.21 -25.49
C LEU A 9 0.20 -12.34 -24.56
N CYS A 10 0.59 -12.32 -23.29
CA CYS A 10 0.22 -11.30 -22.34
C CYS A 10 0.47 -9.98 -23.07
N CYS A 11 -0.60 -9.29 -23.48
CA CYS A 11 -0.51 -8.01 -24.16
C CYS A 11 0.24 -7.06 -23.23
N LEU A 12 1.55 -6.93 -23.46
CA LEU A 12 2.42 -5.90 -22.94
C LEU A 12 2.00 -4.59 -23.61
N THR A 13 0.87 -4.03 -23.18
CA THR A 13 0.56 -2.63 -23.48
C THR A 13 1.39 -1.79 -22.53
N ILE A 14 2.57 -1.40 -23.00
CA ILE A 14 3.42 -0.42 -22.32
C ILE A 14 2.63 0.90 -22.32
N LEU A 15 2.17 1.32 -21.15
CA LEU A 15 1.65 2.67 -20.99
C LEU A 15 2.77 3.56 -20.47
N LYS A 16 2.84 4.78 -21.00
CA LYS A 16 3.73 5.85 -20.55
C LYS A 16 2.85 7.01 -20.16
N PHE A 17 2.81 7.29 -18.87
CA PHE A 17 2.18 8.49 -18.34
C PHE A 17 3.26 9.52 -18.08
N SER A 18 2.86 10.77 -17.88
CA SER A 18 3.74 11.89 -17.53
C SER A 18 3.08 12.62 -16.38
N SER A 19 3.58 12.45 -15.16
CA SER A 19 3.35 13.41 -14.08
C SER A 19 4.23 14.65 -14.28
N ALA A 20 4.00 15.70 -13.47
CA ALA A 20 4.83 16.91 -13.45
C ALA A 20 6.35 16.62 -13.35
N ASP A 21 6.74 15.44 -12.83
CA ASP A 21 8.13 14.99 -12.69
C ASP A 21 8.57 13.94 -13.75
N SER A 22 7.88 13.81 -14.89
CA SER A 22 8.20 12.84 -15.95
C SER A 22 8.11 11.35 -15.54
N MET A 23 7.17 10.99 -14.64
CA MET A 23 6.98 9.59 -14.24
C MET A 23 6.08 8.84 -15.21
N THR A 24 6.49 7.64 -15.60
CA THR A 24 5.67 6.71 -16.37
C THR A 24 4.92 5.76 -15.45
N ILE A 25 3.61 5.57 -15.64
CA ILE A 25 2.84 4.50 -14.98
C ILE A 25 2.62 3.38 -16.00
N GLN A 26 2.57 2.13 -15.59
CA GLN A 26 2.30 0.99 -16.46
C GLN A 26 1.20 0.16 -15.83
N CYS A 27 0.10 -0.01 -16.56
CA CYS A 27 -1.02 -0.84 -16.11
C CYS A 27 -0.89 -2.24 -16.70
N ASN A 28 -0.94 -3.25 -15.84
CA ASN A 28 -0.87 -4.65 -16.21
C ASN A 28 -2.01 -5.43 -15.53
N TYR A 29 -2.48 -6.49 -16.17
CA TYR A 29 -3.33 -7.47 -15.48
C TYR A 29 -2.44 -8.53 -14.85
N LEU A 30 -2.53 -8.70 -13.53
CA LEU A 30 -1.78 -9.71 -12.79
C LEU A 30 -2.75 -10.76 -12.24
N GLU A 31 -2.86 -11.90 -12.93
CA GLU A 31 -3.71 -13.04 -12.54
C GLU A 31 -3.46 -13.48 -11.09
N ARG A 32 -2.21 -13.41 -10.60
CA ARG A 32 -1.83 -13.87 -9.25
C ARG A 32 -2.35 -12.98 -8.11
N ALA A 33 -2.79 -11.74 -8.39
CA ALA A 33 -3.34 -10.80 -7.41
C ALA A 33 -4.84 -10.53 -7.62
N TYR A 34 -5.46 -11.17 -8.62
CA TYR A 34 -6.88 -11.06 -9.02
C TYR A 34 -7.37 -9.63 -9.32
N LYS A 35 -6.48 -8.69 -9.66
CA LYS A 35 -6.85 -7.28 -9.87
C LYS A 35 -6.16 -6.66 -11.06
N TYR A 36 -6.86 -5.71 -11.68
CA TYR A 36 -6.28 -4.83 -12.68
C TYR A 36 -5.43 -3.78 -11.95
N SER A 37 -4.10 -3.86 -12.13
CA SER A 37 -3.13 -3.08 -11.37
C SER A 37 -2.37 -2.09 -12.25
N CYS A 38 -1.95 -0.98 -11.66
CA CYS A 38 -1.03 -0.03 -12.30
C CYS A 38 0.17 0.24 -11.39
N ASP A 39 1.37 0.23 -11.98
CA ASP A 39 2.64 0.39 -11.28
C ASP A 39 3.45 1.55 -11.87
N VAL A 40 4.15 2.34 -11.06
CA VAL A 40 5.07 3.36 -11.58
C VAL A 40 6.33 2.71 -12.15
N VAL A 41 6.61 2.96 -13.43
CA VAL A 41 7.75 2.45 -14.20
C VAL A 41 8.64 3.63 -14.65
N ASN A 42 9.97 3.42 -14.64
CA ASN A 42 11.02 4.44 -14.82
C ASN A 42 11.31 5.29 -13.56
N ARG A 43 12.15 4.71 -12.69
CA ARG A 43 12.31 5.07 -11.27
C ARG A 43 13.46 6.04 -10.96
N LYS A 44 14.19 6.51 -11.97
CA LYS A 44 15.48 7.21 -11.78
C LYS A 44 15.37 8.74 -11.65
N ASN A 45 14.20 9.32 -11.83
CA ASN A 45 14.01 10.78 -11.85
C ASN A 45 13.15 11.32 -10.70
N PHE A 46 12.90 10.53 -9.64
CA PHE A 46 12.26 11.09 -8.45
C PHE A 46 13.24 12.07 -7.77
N THR A 47 13.05 13.36 -8.00
CA THR A 47 13.78 14.46 -7.34
C THR A 47 12.96 15.09 -6.23
N SER A 48 11.66 14.79 -6.19
CA SER A 48 10.69 15.33 -5.24
C SER A 48 10.41 14.37 -4.09
N ASP A 49 10.01 14.93 -2.95
CA ASP A 49 9.53 14.20 -1.77
C ASP A 49 8.05 13.78 -1.89
N ARG A 50 7.36 14.29 -2.93
CA ARG A 50 5.98 13.98 -3.31
C ARG A 50 5.92 13.45 -4.72
N VAL A 51 5.07 12.47 -4.95
CA VAL A 51 4.58 12.10 -6.29
C VAL A 51 3.24 12.79 -6.46
N SER A 52 3.06 13.58 -7.52
CA SER A 52 1.75 14.08 -7.92
C SER A 52 1.31 13.40 -9.22
N ILE A 53 0.16 12.70 -9.23
CA ILE A 53 -0.38 12.04 -10.42
C ILE A 53 -1.59 12.83 -10.92
N GLU A 54 -1.33 13.78 -11.82
CA GLU A 54 -2.37 14.67 -12.33
C GLU A 54 -3.24 14.02 -13.42
N LYS A 55 -2.68 13.09 -14.20
CA LYS A 55 -3.42 12.43 -15.28
C LYS A 55 -2.82 11.08 -15.66
N ALA A 56 -3.71 10.11 -15.89
CA ALA A 56 -3.41 8.90 -16.61
C ALA A 56 -3.88 9.01 -18.09
N GLU A 57 -2.99 9.37 -19.01
CA GLU A 57 -3.10 9.17 -20.47
C GLU A 57 -2.58 7.80 -20.99
N GLY A 58 -3.48 6.90 -21.41
CA GLY A 58 -3.10 5.58 -21.95
C GLY A 58 -4.26 4.69 -22.39
N GLN A 59 -3.97 3.60 -23.11
CA GLN A 59 -4.98 2.60 -23.51
C GLN A 59 -5.06 1.47 -22.49
N HIS A 60 -6.16 1.42 -21.74
CA HIS A 60 -6.46 0.26 -20.89
C HIS A 60 -6.78 -0.99 -21.72
N LEU A 61 -6.80 -2.16 -21.06
CA LEU A 61 -7.32 -3.39 -21.67
C LEU A 61 -8.75 -3.16 -22.18
N ARG A 62 -9.14 -3.85 -23.26
CA ARG A 62 -10.43 -3.64 -23.94
C ARG A 62 -11.60 -3.63 -22.94
N GLY A 63 -12.32 -2.50 -22.86
CA GLY A 63 -13.46 -2.30 -21.97
C GLY A 63 -13.12 -1.86 -20.54
N LYS A 64 -11.85 -1.65 -20.21
CA LYS A 64 -11.37 -1.11 -18.93
C LYS A 64 -11.07 0.39 -19.06
N ASN A 65 -11.01 1.05 -17.92
CA ASN A 65 -10.70 2.48 -17.75
C ASN A 65 -10.03 2.71 -16.38
N ASP A 66 -9.69 3.96 -16.05
CA ASP A 66 -9.10 4.31 -14.75
C ASP A 66 -9.96 3.84 -13.56
N ASN A 67 -11.29 3.91 -13.67
CA ASN A 67 -12.20 3.42 -12.63
C ASN A 67 -12.18 1.90 -12.46
N SER A 68 -11.61 1.17 -13.42
CA SER A 68 -11.44 -0.28 -13.35
C SER A 68 -10.16 -0.69 -12.62
N VAL A 69 -9.28 0.25 -12.29
CA VAL A 69 -8.04 -0.01 -11.56
C VAL A 69 -8.36 -0.22 -10.09
N GLU A 70 -7.97 -1.38 -9.57
CA GLU A 70 -8.24 -1.78 -8.19
C GLU A 70 -6.98 -1.90 -7.35
N ALA A 71 -5.80 -1.89 -7.98
CA ALA A 71 -4.52 -2.01 -7.32
C ALA A 71 -3.52 -0.99 -7.88
N PHE A 72 -2.76 -0.34 -6.99
CA PHE A 72 -1.73 0.62 -7.40
C PHE A 72 -0.41 0.37 -6.67
N GLY A 73 0.69 0.42 -7.43
CA GLY A 73 2.03 0.12 -6.96
C GLY A 73 3.04 1.24 -7.23
N ILE A 74 3.81 1.62 -6.22
CA ILE A 74 5.05 2.38 -6.35
C ILE A 74 6.17 1.54 -5.75
N ILE A 75 7.19 1.23 -6.53
CA ILE A 75 8.32 0.44 -6.04
C ILE A 75 9.61 1.18 -6.40
N GLY A 76 10.50 1.36 -5.43
CA GLY A 76 11.83 1.90 -5.68
C GLY A 76 11.83 3.39 -5.99
N ALA A 77 11.03 4.18 -5.26
CA ALA A 77 11.05 5.64 -5.33
C ALA A 77 11.76 6.21 -4.09
N PRO A 78 13.10 6.32 -4.10
CA PRO A 78 13.90 6.52 -2.88
C PRO A 78 13.75 7.91 -2.26
N THR A 79 13.28 8.92 -3.02
CA THR A 79 13.05 10.26 -2.49
C THR A 79 11.62 10.46 -1.97
N LEU A 80 10.68 9.56 -2.28
CA LEU A 80 9.28 9.68 -1.88
C LEU A 80 9.15 9.56 -0.36
N LYS A 81 8.79 10.67 0.30
CA LYS A 81 8.60 10.75 1.76
C LYS A 81 7.14 10.82 2.18
N LEU A 82 6.29 11.38 1.32
CA LEU A 82 4.87 11.57 1.59
C LEU A 82 4.02 10.56 0.83
N PHE A 83 2.96 10.09 1.46
CA PHE A 83 2.02 9.18 0.82
C PHE A 83 1.29 9.92 -0.32
N PRO A 84 1.23 9.36 -1.54
CA PRO A 84 0.61 10.00 -2.69
C PRO A 84 -0.91 9.79 -2.65
N SER A 85 -1.62 10.50 -1.77
CA SER A 85 -3.08 10.38 -1.62
C SER A 85 -3.86 10.89 -2.85
N ASP A 86 -3.23 11.74 -3.65
CA ASP A 86 -3.76 12.31 -4.88
C ASP A 86 -3.89 11.29 -6.02
N ILE A 87 -3.32 10.08 -5.91
CA ILE A 87 -3.61 8.99 -6.86
C ILE A 87 -5.11 8.66 -6.93
N ASN A 88 -5.86 8.95 -5.86
CA ASN A 88 -7.31 8.81 -5.85
C ASN A 88 -8.00 9.80 -6.79
N ASN A 89 -7.32 10.84 -7.29
CA ASN A 89 -7.87 11.72 -8.32
C ASN A 89 -8.07 10.98 -9.63
N VAL A 90 -7.23 9.98 -9.89
CA VAL A 90 -7.25 9.13 -11.09
C VAL A 90 -7.97 7.81 -10.82
N PHE A 91 -7.48 7.01 -9.87
CA PHE A 91 -8.00 5.67 -9.60
C PHE A 91 -8.96 5.66 -8.41
N LYS A 92 -10.26 5.75 -8.70
CA LYS A 92 -11.33 5.93 -7.68
C LYS A 92 -11.70 4.68 -6.89
N ASN A 93 -11.28 3.50 -7.36
CA ASN A 93 -11.72 2.20 -6.83
C ASN A 93 -10.57 1.35 -6.29
N LEU A 94 -9.49 1.99 -5.84
CA LEU A 94 -8.37 1.27 -5.25
C LEU A 94 -8.78 0.49 -4.01
N THR A 95 -8.41 -0.78 -4.02
CA THR A 95 -8.58 -1.73 -2.93
C THR A 95 -7.24 -2.30 -2.47
N GLN A 96 -6.17 -2.11 -3.24
CA GLN A 96 -4.82 -2.48 -2.87
C GLN A 96 -3.85 -1.35 -3.20
N ILE A 97 -2.99 -1.01 -2.25
CA ILE A 97 -1.90 -0.05 -2.47
C ILE A 97 -0.61 -0.68 -1.97
N ALA A 98 0.41 -0.65 -2.82
CA ALA A 98 1.77 -1.05 -2.49
C ALA A 98 2.72 0.12 -2.72
N ILE A 99 3.42 0.57 -1.68
CA ILE A 99 4.49 1.56 -1.81
C ILE A 99 5.71 0.98 -1.09
N THR A 100 6.65 0.41 -1.83
CA THR A 100 7.78 -0.33 -1.26
C THR A 100 9.13 0.16 -1.75
N HIS A 101 10.17 -0.05 -0.94
CA HIS A 101 11.52 0.43 -1.23
C HIS A 101 11.56 1.95 -1.51
N SER A 102 10.90 2.70 -0.64
CA SER A 102 10.77 4.16 -0.71
C SER A 102 11.27 4.81 0.59
N SER A 103 11.01 6.10 0.79
CA SER A 103 11.43 6.84 1.99
C SER A 103 10.23 7.36 2.79
N LEU A 104 9.06 6.70 2.72
CA LEU A 104 7.89 7.16 3.49
C LEU A 104 8.23 7.23 4.97
N THR A 105 8.04 8.40 5.58
CA THR A 105 8.37 8.63 7.00
C THR A 105 7.16 8.50 7.91
N GLU A 106 5.96 8.68 7.37
CA GLU A 106 4.71 8.57 8.10
C GLU A 106 3.56 8.13 7.19
N ILE A 107 2.51 7.61 7.83
CA ILE A 107 1.19 7.45 7.24
C ILE A 107 0.15 8.01 8.22
N THR A 108 -0.74 8.85 7.70
CA THR A 108 -1.74 9.56 8.49
C THR A 108 -3.15 9.18 8.06
N SER A 109 -4.13 9.47 8.92
CA SER A 109 -5.54 9.29 8.59
C SER A 109 -5.98 10.13 7.38
N ASN A 110 -5.33 11.27 7.14
CA ASN A 110 -5.58 12.10 5.95
C ASN A 110 -5.09 11.44 4.65
N ASP A 111 -4.02 10.66 4.71
CA ASP A 111 -3.50 9.95 3.54
C ASP A 111 -4.45 8.83 3.11
N LEU A 112 -5.03 8.13 4.09
CA LEU A 112 -5.79 6.91 3.84
C LEU A 112 -7.31 7.13 3.74
N LYS A 113 -7.86 8.23 4.26
CA LYS A 113 -9.31 8.52 4.22
C LYS A 113 -9.91 8.53 2.82
N VAL A 114 -9.10 8.82 1.82
CA VAL A 114 -9.53 8.89 0.42
C VAL A 114 -9.68 7.50 -0.23
N PHE A 115 -9.29 6.43 0.46
CA PHE A 115 -9.40 5.03 0.01
C PHE A 115 -10.32 4.19 0.91
N PRO A 116 -11.64 4.48 0.96
CA PRO A 116 -12.55 3.80 1.87
C PRO A 116 -12.73 2.30 1.58
N LYS A 117 -12.37 1.85 0.36
CA LYS A 117 -12.43 0.45 -0.08
C LYS A 117 -11.10 -0.29 0.07
N LEU A 118 -10.10 0.32 0.72
CA LEU A 118 -8.76 -0.26 0.85
C LEU A 118 -8.81 -1.54 1.69
N ARG A 119 -8.36 -2.64 1.10
CA ARG A 119 -8.30 -3.98 1.71
C ARG A 119 -6.88 -4.43 1.99
N VAL A 120 -5.92 -4.02 1.14
CA VAL A 120 -4.52 -4.44 1.25
C VAL A 120 -3.60 -3.23 1.20
N LEU A 121 -2.71 -3.14 2.18
CA LEU A 121 -1.72 -2.07 2.28
C LEU A 121 -0.33 -2.66 2.51
N TYR A 122 0.53 -2.55 1.51
CA TYR A 122 1.93 -2.97 1.57
C TYR A 122 2.85 -1.74 1.61
N LEU A 123 3.55 -1.55 2.73
CA LEU A 123 4.45 -0.41 2.96
C LEU A 123 5.84 -0.87 3.37
N ALA A 124 6.25 -2.06 2.93
CA ALA A 124 7.52 -2.65 3.30
C ALA A 124 8.72 -1.83 2.78
N TRP A 125 9.84 -1.84 3.50
CA TRP A 125 11.06 -1.13 3.12
C TRP A 125 10.85 0.38 2.95
N ASN A 126 10.27 1.00 3.98
CA ASN A 126 10.15 2.45 4.11
C ASN A 126 10.84 2.92 5.41
N LYS A 127 10.55 4.13 5.88
CA LYS A 127 11.16 4.76 7.05
C LYS A 127 10.09 5.18 8.08
N ILE A 128 8.95 4.49 8.11
CA ILE A 128 7.84 4.84 9.00
C ILE A 128 8.28 4.60 10.45
N GLU A 129 8.14 5.61 11.31
CA GLU A 129 8.62 5.55 12.70
C GLU A 129 7.52 5.32 13.74
N SER A 130 6.27 5.66 13.42
CA SER A 130 5.16 5.50 14.35
C SER A 130 3.83 5.28 13.64
N ILE A 131 2.90 4.61 14.34
CA ILE A 131 1.52 4.44 13.91
C ILE A 131 0.61 5.05 14.99
N LYS A 132 -0.21 6.02 14.60
CA LYS A 132 -1.11 6.75 15.51
C LYS A 132 -2.43 6.01 15.66
N GLY A 133 -3.16 6.30 16.74
CA GLY A 133 -4.43 5.65 17.07
C GLY A 133 -5.52 5.80 16.01
N ASP A 134 -5.42 6.84 15.17
CA ASP A 134 -6.41 7.20 14.17
C ASP A 134 -5.98 6.87 12.73
N THR A 135 -4.75 6.38 12.51
CA THR A 135 -4.14 6.19 11.18
C THR A 135 -5.07 5.45 10.21
N PHE A 136 -5.78 4.41 10.67
CA PHE A 136 -6.64 3.56 9.83
C PHE A 136 -8.15 3.74 10.07
N GLN A 137 -8.57 4.79 10.79
CA GLN A 137 -9.96 4.93 11.24
C GLN A 137 -11.01 4.97 10.11
N TYR A 138 -10.60 5.34 8.89
CA TYR A 138 -11.46 5.46 7.71
C TYR A 138 -11.37 4.25 6.75
N ASN A 139 -10.64 3.20 7.14
CA ASN A 139 -10.38 2.04 6.28
C ASN A 139 -10.84 0.73 6.94
N PRO A 140 -12.14 0.60 7.29
CA PRO A 140 -12.66 -0.58 8.01
C PRO A 140 -12.57 -1.88 7.22
N GLU A 141 -12.38 -1.79 5.90
CA GLU A 141 -12.23 -2.92 4.97
C GLU A 141 -10.81 -3.51 4.93
N LEU A 142 -9.84 -2.95 5.67
CA LEU A 142 -8.48 -3.48 5.68
C LEU A 142 -8.42 -4.91 6.20
N GLU A 143 -7.87 -5.79 5.36
CA GLU A 143 -7.67 -7.22 5.61
C GLU A 143 -6.19 -7.55 5.83
N ILE A 144 -5.29 -6.83 5.14
CA ILE A 144 -3.86 -7.10 5.13
C ILE A 144 -3.09 -5.79 5.26
N ILE A 145 -2.21 -5.72 6.27
CA ILE A 145 -1.27 -4.61 6.48
C ILE A 145 0.14 -5.19 6.62
N SER A 146 1.06 -4.77 5.76
CA SER A 146 2.49 -5.11 5.90
C SER A 146 3.32 -3.86 6.06
N LEU A 147 4.00 -3.76 7.19
CA LEU A 147 4.89 -2.68 7.59
C LEU A 147 6.33 -3.20 7.83
N THR A 148 6.65 -4.35 7.26
CA THR A 148 7.95 -5.04 7.38
C THR A 148 9.11 -4.14 6.96
N TYR A 149 10.26 -4.23 7.64
CA TYR A 149 11.45 -3.42 7.32
C TYR A 149 11.15 -1.91 7.30
N ASN A 150 10.53 -1.41 8.38
CA ASN A 150 10.38 0.02 8.64
C ASN A 150 11.23 0.40 9.86
N LYS A 151 10.96 1.56 10.45
CA LYS A 151 11.65 2.06 11.65
C LYS A 151 10.67 2.27 12.80
N ILE A 152 9.59 1.49 12.83
CA ILE A 152 8.49 1.72 13.77
C ILE A 152 9.00 1.48 15.18
N LYS A 153 8.98 2.53 15.98
CA LYS A 153 9.33 2.55 17.41
C LYS A 153 8.10 2.64 18.29
N LYS A 154 7.00 3.19 17.78
CA LYS A 154 5.79 3.45 18.59
C LYS A 154 4.53 3.07 17.84
N ILE A 155 3.67 2.31 18.50
CA ILE A 155 2.32 1.99 18.01
C ILE A 155 1.34 2.35 19.11
N ASP A 156 0.38 3.22 18.78
CA ASP A 156 -0.72 3.55 19.67
C ASP A 156 -1.60 2.30 19.90
N PRO A 157 -2.03 2.00 21.15
CA PRO A 157 -2.91 0.86 21.44
C PRO A 157 -4.21 0.81 20.64
N LYS A 158 -4.67 1.95 20.13
CA LYS A 158 -5.90 2.07 19.34
C LYS A 158 -5.64 2.08 17.84
N ALA A 159 -4.39 2.02 17.36
CA ALA A 159 -4.03 2.14 15.95
C ALA A 159 -4.85 1.24 15.02
N PHE A 160 -5.15 0.02 15.47
CA PHE A 160 -5.90 -0.98 14.70
C PHE A 160 -7.34 -1.18 15.21
N SER A 161 -7.84 -0.30 16.08
CA SER A 161 -9.23 -0.36 16.53
C SER A 161 -10.19 -0.14 15.36
N GLY A 162 -11.25 -0.94 15.29
CA GLY A 162 -12.25 -0.86 14.22
C GLY A 162 -11.90 -1.66 12.96
N LEU A 163 -10.67 -2.19 12.83
CA LEU A 163 -10.26 -3.04 11.70
C LEU A 163 -10.77 -4.49 11.87
N THR A 164 -12.09 -4.64 11.86
CA THR A 164 -12.78 -5.93 12.13
C THR A 164 -12.51 -7.01 11.08
N ARG A 165 -12.01 -6.62 9.90
CA ARG A 165 -11.65 -7.49 8.79
C ARG A 165 -10.17 -7.85 8.72
N LEU A 166 -9.33 -7.30 9.60
CA LEU A 166 -7.89 -7.51 9.55
C LEU A 166 -7.55 -8.97 9.88
N THR A 167 -6.94 -9.65 8.91
CA THR A 167 -6.52 -11.06 9.02
C THR A 167 -5.01 -11.22 9.03
N PHE A 168 -4.26 -10.24 8.52
CA PHE A 168 -2.81 -10.28 8.47
C PHE A 168 -2.20 -8.92 8.81
N LEU A 169 -1.32 -8.90 9.81
CA LEU A 169 -0.51 -7.75 10.18
C LEU A 169 0.95 -8.20 10.32
N ASN A 170 1.83 -7.67 9.47
CA ASN A 170 3.26 -7.96 9.54
C ASN A 170 4.05 -6.70 9.94
N LEU A 171 4.75 -6.80 11.06
CA LEU A 171 5.62 -5.76 11.65
C LEU A 171 7.08 -6.22 11.77
N GLU A 172 7.45 -7.32 11.13
CA GLU A 172 8.80 -7.89 11.21
C GLU A 172 9.88 -6.86 10.80
N ASN A 173 11.05 -6.93 11.43
CA ASN A 173 12.16 -5.99 11.21
C ASN A 173 11.77 -4.53 11.49
N ASN A 174 11.10 -4.30 12.63
CA ASN A 174 10.91 -2.98 13.27
C ASN A 174 11.50 -3.00 14.68
N VAL A 175 11.44 -1.88 15.40
CA VAL A 175 12.06 -1.66 16.73
C VAL A 175 11.03 -1.19 17.76
N CYS A 176 9.83 -1.74 17.67
CA CYS A 176 8.61 -1.22 18.29
C CYS A 176 8.54 -1.36 19.82
N GLU A 177 8.01 -0.36 20.50
CA GLU A 177 7.52 -0.41 21.88
C GLU A 177 6.02 -0.09 21.89
N LEU A 178 5.23 -0.91 22.56
CA LEU A 178 3.79 -0.69 22.72
C LEU A 178 3.55 0.24 23.92
N GLU A 179 2.95 1.42 23.67
CA GLU A 179 2.62 2.34 24.77
C GLU A 179 1.46 1.76 25.59
N ARG A 180 1.74 1.08 26.71
CA ARG A 180 0.70 0.59 27.63
C ARG A 180 -0.01 1.76 28.29
N LYS A 181 -1.19 2.13 27.77
CA LYS A 181 -2.19 2.90 28.53
C LYS A 181 -3.35 2.00 28.91
N SER A 182 -3.51 1.85 30.22
CA SER A 182 -4.51 1.03 30.90
C SER A 182 -5.94 1.33 30.42
N GLY A 183 -6.66 0.30 29.95
CA GLY A 183 -8.13 0.26 29.97
C GLY A 183 -8.84 0.25 28.61
N GLY A 184 -9.51 -0.87 28.30
CA GLY A 184 -10.66 -0.90 27.37
C GLY A 184 -10.63 -2.01 26.30
N ASN A 185 -11.41 -3.08 26.54
CA ASN A 185 -11.83 -4.14 25.59
C ASN A 185 -10.76 -5.10 25.00
N ARG A 186 -10.29 -5.98 25.89
CA ARG A 186 -9.74 -7.30 25.58
C ARG A 186 -10.87 -8.24 25.14
N GLU A 187 -10.90 -8.68 23.86
CA GLU A 187 -11.03 -10.12 23.51
C GLU A 187 -11.09 -10.52 22.02
N LYS A 188 -10.99 -9.60 21.05
CA LYS A 188 -10.80 -10.02 19.63
C LYS A 188 -9.53 -9.53 18.94
N VAL A 189 -8.82 -8.59 19.56
CA VAL A 189 -7.52 -8.08 19.07
C VAL A 189 -6.34 -8.71 19.84
N LEU A 190 -6.61 -9.40 20.95
CA LEU A 190 -5.60 -9.97 21.84
C LEU A 190 -4.83 -11.16 21.30
N SER A 191 -5.39 -11.97 20.39
CA SER A 191 -4.63 -13.09 19.83
C SER A 191 -3.55 -12.58 18.87
N ILE A 192 -3.89 -11.62 18.01
CA ILE A 192 -2.95 -10.98 17.08
C ILE A 192 -1.98 -10.05 17.83
N VAL A 193 -2.46 -9.27 18.82
CA VAL A 193 -1.57 -8.39 19.61
C VAL A 193 -0.65 -9.19 20.54
N LYS A 194 -1.09 -10.27 21.18
CA LYS A 194 -0.17 -11.12 21.98
C LYS A 194 0.87 -11.83 21.12
N GLU A 195 0.56 -12.15 19.88
CA GLU A 195 1.50 -12.78 18.95
C GLU A 195 2.47 -11.75 18.34
N ILE A 196 2.02 -10.51 18.12
CA ILE A 196 2.87 -9.35 17.81
C ILE A 196 3.77 -8.98 19.00
N GLU A 197 3.26 -9.01 20.23
CA GLU A 197 4.03 -8.82 21.47
C GLU A 197 5.15 -9.87 21.61
N ASN A 198 4.92 -11.11 21.17
CA ASN A 198 5.90 -12.19 21.28
C ASN A 198 6.88 -12.29 20.10
N ASN A 199 6.54 -11.81 18.90
CA ASN A 199 7.36 -12.00 17.69
C ASN A 199 7.88 -10.72 17.02
N ALA A 200 7.30 -9.53 17.25
CA ALA A 200 7.62 -8.35 16.44
C ALA A 200 8.72 -7.44 17.03
N CYS A 201 8.98 -7.50 18.34
CA CYS A 201 9.86 -6.52 19.00
C CYS A 201 10.94 -7.11 19.92
N ASN A 202 11.23 -8.42 19.82
CA ASN A 202 12.32 -9.05 20.57
C ASN A 202 13.15 -9.98 19.66
N LYS A 203 14.25 -9.45 19.14
CA LYS A 203 15.53 -10.15 19.01
C LYS A 203 16.62 -9.12 18.68
N SER A 204 17.30 -8.73 19.76
CA SER A 204 18.68 -8.20 19.89
C SER A 204 19.19 -7.25 18.80
#